data_AF-A0A7K2NL42-F1
#
_entry.id   AF-A0A7K2NL42-F1
#
_cell.length_a   1.000
_cell.length_b   1.000
_cell.length_c   1.000
_cell.angle_alpha   90.00
_cell.angle_beta   90.00
_cell.angle_gamma   90.00
#
_symmetry.space_group_name_H-M   'P 1'
#
loop_
_entity.id
_entity.type
_entity.pdbx_description
1 polymer ?
#
loop_
_entity_poly.entity_id
_entity_poly.type
_entity_poly.pdbx_seq_one_letter_code
_entity_poly.pdbx_strand_id
1 'polypeptide(L)'
;TDVWIQRALRCVHACTAEAAARLAGTEGADPAPRVAELEQLLGRVRLSVAPLVHPLSPMHGRRRRARRVLDLLDDCAREIRGLVAVAADPEASHDARLAAACWRVEAAVEALTGGGAVPARTGGPRAAEPALAHLHDLEQALAELATPLRTPTGSRLAGA
;
A
#
# COMPACT_ATOMS: atom_id res chain seq x y z
N THR A 1 -6.59 -12.13 11.18
CA THR A 1 -5.44 -11.25 10.84
C THR A 1 -5.59 -10.65 9.46
N ASP A 2 -5.87 -11.46 8.43
CA ASP A 2 -5.91 -11.01 7.04
C ASP A 2 -6.98 -9.94 6.73
N VAL A 3 -8.12 -9.97 7.42
CA VAL A 3 -9.21 -8.98 7.22
C VAL A 3 -8.77 -7.53 7.44
N TRP A 4 -7.86 -7.27 8.38
CA TRP A 4 -7.36 -5.91 8.66
C TRP A 4 -6.36 -5.46 7.60
N ILE A 5 -5.53 -6.38 7.12
CA ILE A 5 -4.61 -6.12 6.00
C ILE A 5 -5.42 -5.79 4.74
N GLN A 6 -6.46 -6.57 4.44
CA GLN A 6 -7.35 -6.33 3.31
C GLN A 6 -8.12 -5.00 3.42
N ARG A 7 -8.53 -4.62 4.65
CA ARG A 7 -9.13 -3.29 4.89
C ARG A 7 -8.13 -2.16 4.69
N ALA A 8 -6.90 -2.31 5.16
CA ALA A 8 -5.84 -1.33 4.95
C ALA A 8 -5.55 -1.15 3.46
N LEU A 9 -5.47 -2.23 2.69
CA LEU A 9 -5.28 -2.17 1.23
C LEU A 9 -6.42 -1.44 0.52
N ARG A 10 -7.68 -1.71 0.86
CA ARG A 10 -8.81 -0.95 0.31
C ARG A 10 -8.76 0.53 0.68
N CYS A 11 -8.28 0.87 1.87
CA CYS A 11 -8.10 2.25 2.29
C CYS A 11 -6.95 2.94 1.52
N VAL A 12 -5.85 2.24 1.25
CA VAL A 12 -4.78 2.70 0.35
C VAL A 12 -5.34 3.05 -1.02
N HIS A 13 -6.13 2.16 -1.63
CA HIS A 13 -6.80 2.41 -2.92
C HIS A 13 -7.67 3.67 -2.90
N ALA A 14 -8.55 3.79 -1.89
CA ALA A 14 -9.42 4.95 -1.77
C ALA A 14 -8.62 6.25 -1.59
N CYS A 15 -7.53 6.21 -0.83
CA CYS A 15 -6.67 7.37 -0.62
C CYS A 15 -5.92 7.78 -1.89
N THR A 16 -5.43 6.81 -2.67
CA THR A 16 -4.73 7.10 -3.94
C THR A 16 -5.68 7.66 -4.99
N ALA A 17 -6.91 7.13 -5.08
CA ALA A 17 -7.93 7.63 -6.00
C ALA A 17 -8.33 9.07 -5.64
N GLU A 18 -8.51 9.36 -4.35
CA GLU A 18 -8.84 10.71 -3.87
C GLU A 18 -7.70 11.71 -4.13
N ALA A 19 -6.45 11.30 -3.87
CA ALA A 19 -5.27 12.12 -4.18
C ALA A 19 -5.12 12.35 -5.69
N ALA A 20 -5.41 11.35 -6.52
CA ALA A 20 -5.43 11.48 -7.97
C ALA A 20 -6.51 12.46 -8.44
N ALA A 21 -7.71 12.40 -7.86
CA ALA A 21 -8.80 13.33 -8.15
C ALA A 21 -8.42 14.77 -7.79
N ARG A 22 -7.77 14.98 -6.62
CA ARG A 22 -7.23 16.28 -6.21
C ARG A 22 -6.20 16.82 -7.20
N LEU A 23 -5.22 15.99 -7.59
CA LEU A 23 -4.17 16.34 -8.54
C LEU A 23 -4.70 16.59 -9.96
N ALA A 24 -5.84 16.02 -10.31
CA ALA A 24 -6.56 16.30 -11.56
C ALA A 24 -7.43 17.57 -11.49
N GLY A 25 -7.39 18.30 -10.37
CA GLY A 25 -8.13 19.54 -10.18
C GLY A 25 -9.60 19.36 -9.78
N THR A 26 -10.00 18.17 -9.32
CA THR A 26 -11.38 17.93 -8.84
C THR A 26 -11.64 18.79 -7.60
N GLU A 27 -12.63 19.68 -7.69
CA GLU A 27 -13.06 20.50 -6.57
C GLU A 27 -13.61 19.64 -5.43
N GLY A 28 -13.14 19.89 -4.22
CA GLY A 28 -13.61 19.18 -3.02
C GLY A 28 -13.03 17.79 -2.79
N ALA A 29 -12.19 17.26 -3.70
CA ALA A 29 -11.42 16.06 -3.41
C ALA A 29 -10.46 16.35 -2.25
N ASP A 30 -10.53 15.59 -1.16
CA ASP A 30 -9.67 15.77 0.00
C ASP A 30 -9.18 14.41 0.52
N PRO A 31 -7.90 14.06 0.27
CA PRO A 31 -7.35 12.79 0.74
C PRO A 31 -6.99 12.77 2.23
N ALA A 32 -6.95 13.91 2.94
CA ALA A 32 -6.50 13.96 4.33
C ALA A 32 -7.35 13.09 5.30
N PRO A 33 -8.69 13.06 5.23
CA PRO A 33 -9.51 12.16 6.05
C PRO A 33 -9.21 10.67 5.79
N ARG A 34 -8.88 10.31 4.55
CA ARG A 34 -8.55 8.92 4.16
C ARG A 34 -7.20 8.49 4.74
N VAL A 35 -6.22 9.39 4.79
CA VAL A 35 -4.94 9.13 5.46
C VAL A 35 -5.15 8.85 6.94
N ALA A 36 -5.97 9.65 7.62
CA ALA A 36 -6.27 9.42 9.04
C ALA A 36 -6.96 8.05 9.27
N GLU A 37 -7.88 7.65 8.39
CA GLU A 37 -8.51 6.32 8.42
C GLU A 37 -7.47 5.20 8.24
N LEU A 38 -6.55 5.35 7.29
CA LEU A 38 -5.48 4.39 7.03
C LEU A 38 -4.61 4.19 8.28
N GLU A 39 -4.21 5.27 8.96
CA GLU A 39 -3.41 5.20 10.18
C GLU A 39 -4.09 4.39 11.29
N GLN A 40 -5.39 4.61 11.48
CA GLN A 40 -6.19 3.85 12.45
C GLN A 40 -6.24 2.36 12.09
N LEU A 41 -6.41 2.04 10.80
CA LEU A 41 -6.40 0.67 10.31
C LEU A 41 -5.04 0.00 10.51
N LEU A 42 -3.93 0.69 10.26
CA LEU A 42 -2.59 0.17 10.53
C LEU A 42 -2.35 -0.10 12.01
N GLY A 43 -2.88 0.76 12.91
CA GLY A 43 -2.91 0.48 14.35
C GLY A 43 -3.59 -0.85 14.66
N ARG A 44 -4.75 -1.12 14.05
CA ARG A 44 -5.47 -2.41 14.20
C ARG A 44 -4.71 -3.59 13.61
N VAL A 45 -4.05 -3.42 12.46
CA VAL A 45 -3.20 -4.46 11.87
C VAL A 45 -2.09 -4.83 12.85
N ARG A 46 -1.34 -3.85 13.38
CA ARG A 46 -0.25 -4.04 14.34
C ARG A 46 -0.71 -4.79 15.58
N LEU A 47 -1.84 -4.41 16.17
CA LEU A 47 -2.44 -5.12 17.30
C LEU A 47 -2.76 -6.58 16.96
N SER A 48 -3.31 -6.83 15.76
CA SER A 48 -3.69 -8.18 15.34
C SER A 48 -2.51 -9.11 15.07
N VAL A 49 -1.32 -8.57 14.77
CA VAL A 49 -0.09 -9.34 14.52
C VAL A 49 0.90 -9.29 15.68
N ALA A 50 0.64 -8.52 16.74
CA ALA A 50 1.55 -8.33 17.87
C ALA A 50 2.12 -9.65 18.44
N PRO A 51 1.33 -10.72 18.66
CA PRO A 51 1.86 -12.00 19.15
C PRO A 51 2.81 -12.69 18.15
N LEU A 52 2.63 -12.48 16.85
CA LEU A 52 3.46 -13.07 15.80
C LEU A 52 4.79 -12.34 15.63
N VAL A 53 4.85 -11.05 15.98
CA VAL A 53 6.06 -10.23 15.85
C VAL A 53 6.87 -10.13 17.14
N HIS A 54 6.43 -10.78 18.22
CA HIS A 54 7.16 -10.80 19.48
C HIS A 54 8.56 -11.43 19.31
N PRO A 55 9.63 -10.83 19.91
CA PRO A 55 10.98 -11.40 19.93
C PRO A 55 11.08 -12.89 20.33
N LEU A 56 10.21 -13.35 21.23
CA LEU A 56 10.20 -14.71 21.77
C LEU A 56 9.29 -15.66 20.98
N SER A 57 8.68 -15.23 19.87
CA SER A 57 7.82 -16.09 19.08
C SER A 57 8.63 -17.25 18.45
N PRO A 58 8.26 -18.52 18.71
CA PRO A 58 8.96 -19.68 18.14
C PRO A 58 8.71 -19.82 16.63
N MET A 59 7.69 -19.14 16.10
CA MET A 59 7.24 -19.22 14.70
C MET A 59 8.04 -18.28 13.78
N HIS A 60 9.36 -18.46 13.70
CA HIS A 60 10.30 -17.58 12.99
C HIS A 60 9.89 -17.23 11.55
N GLY A 61 9.38 -18.19 10.77
CA GLY A 61 8.88 -17.94 9.41
C GLY A 61 7.66 -17.02 9.36
N ARG A 62 6.68 -17.25 10.25
CA ARG A 62 5.48 -16.41 10.38
C ARG A 62 5.84 -15.02 10.92
N ARG A 63 6.80 -14.94 11.86
CA ARG A 63 7.34 -13.69 12.39
C ARG A 63 7.98 -12.84 11.30
N ARG A 64 8.91 -13.41 10.52
CA ARG A 64 9.56 -12.70 9.40
C ARG A 64 8.55 -12.19 8.39
N ARG A 65 7.56 -13.02 8.02
CA ARG A 65 6.47 -12.63 7.12
C ARG A 65 5.64 -11.47 7.70
N ALA A 66 5.19 -11.58 8.95
CA ALA A 66 4.38 -10.55 9.60
C ALA A 66 5.13 -9.22 9.70
N ARG A 67 6.44 -9.26 10.03
CA ARG A 67 7.29 -8.07 10.08
C ARG A 67 7.41 -7.44 8.69
N ARG A 68 7.73 -8.23 7.66
CA ARG A 68 7.82 -7.74 6.27
C ARG A 68 6.52 -7.12 5.79
N VAL A 69 5.37 -7.71 6.10
CA VAL A 69 4.05 -7.15 5.75
C VAL A 69 3.83 -5.81 6.45
N LEU A 70 4.17 -5.69 7.74
CA LEU A 70 4.05 -4.42 8.46
C LEU A 70 4.97 -3.34 7.85
N ASP A 71 6.22 -3.67 7.60
CA ASP A 71 7.20 -2.72 7.04
C ASP A 71 6.71 -2.18 5.68
N LEU A 72 6.24 -3.06 4.80
CA LEU A 72 5.69 -2.67 3.48
C LEU A 72 4.39 -1.86 3.57
N LEU A 73 3.52 -2.15 4.54
CA LEU A 73 2.31 -1.34 4.77
C LEU A 73 2.65 0.04 5.31
N ASP A 74 3.68 0.15 6.14
CA ASP A 74 4.18 1.42 6.66
C ASP A 74 4.85 2.25 5.57
N ASP A 75 5.57 1.58 4.65
CA ASP A 75 6.09 2.21 3.43
C ASP A 75 4.97 2.75 2.55
N CYS A 76 3.91 1.97 2.31
CA CYS A 76 2.73 2.45 1.56
C CYS A 76 2.14 3.71 2.20
N ALA A 77 1.96 3.70 3.52
CA ALA A 77 1.39 4.85 4.23
C ALA A 77 2.29 6.09 4.18
N ARG A 78 3.62 5.89 4.19
CA ARG A 78 4.59 6.97 4.08
C ARG A 78 4.55 7.60 2.68
N GLU A 79 4.48 6.80 1.63
CA GLU A 79 4.36 7.32 0.26
C GLU A 79 3.04 8.05 0.02
N ILE A 80 1.94 7.52 0.56
CA ILE A 80 0.63 8.19 0.47
C ILE A 80 0.65 9.56 1.16
N ARG A 81 1.28 9.68 2.34
CA ARG A 81 1.43 10.99 3.00
C ARG A 81 2.26 11.96 2.16
N GLY A 82 3.33 11.48 1.55
CA GLY A 82 4.14 12.27 0.61
C GLY A 82 3.32 12.75 -0.58
N LEU A 83 2.55 11.85 -1.20
CA LEU A 83 1.65 12.16 -2.30
C LEU A 83 0.60 13.22 -1.91
N VAL A 84 -0.03 13.07 -0.74
CA VAL A 84 -1.02 14.03 -0.23
C VAL A 84 -0.40 15.40 0.05
N ALA A 85 0.82 15.43 0.58
CA ALA A 85 1.54 16.69 0.79
C ALA A 85 1.83 17.41 -0.54
N VAL A 86 2.17 16.68 -1.60
CA VAL A 86 2.34 17.26 -2.94
C VAL A 86 1.00 17.69 -3.54
N ALA A 87 -0.06 16.91 -3.37
CA ALA A 87 -1.40 17.23 -3.86
C ALA A 87 -2.06 18.43 -3.15
N ALA A 88 -1.54 18.82 -1.98
CA ALA A 88 -1.98 20.01 -1.27
C ALA A 88 -1.42 21.31 -1.90
N ASP A 89 -0.36 21.22 -2.70
CA ASP A 89 0.20 22.34 -3.45
C ASP A 89 -0.62 22.59 -4.73
N PRO A 90 -1.34 23.72 -4.87
CA PRO A 90 -2.15 24.01 -6.04
C PRO A 90 -1.34 24.21 -7.33
N GLU A 91 -0.03 24.46 -7.23
CA GLU A 91 0.87 24.57 -8.39
C GLU A 91 1.40 23.19 -8.85
N ALA A 92 1.03 22.10 -8.17
CA ALA A 92 1.42 20.75 -8.56
C ALA A 92 0.88 20.40 -9.96
N SER A 93 1.79 19.96 -10.83
CA SER A 93 1.58 19.70 -12.26
C SER A 93 0.46 18.70 -12.55
N HIS A 94 -0.42 19.05 -13.49
CA HIS A 94 -1.44 18.16 -14.07
C HIS A 94 -0.84 17.36 -15.25
N ASP A 95 0.10 16.45 -14.99
CA ASP A 95 0.73 15.61 -16.03
C ASP A 95 -0.10 14.33 -16.29
N ALA A 96 -0.34 14.01 -17.57
CA ALA A 96 -0.93 12.73 -17.99
C ALA A 96 -0.15 11.51 -17.46
N ARG A 97 1.16 11.64 -17.23
CA ARG A 97 1.99 10.61 -16.58
C ARG A 97 1.53 10.30 -15.16
N LEU A 98 1.03 11.31 -14.44
CA LEU A 98 0.54 11.18 -13.08
C LEU A 98 -0.75 10.37 -13.05
N ALA A 99 -1.70 10.69 -13.92
CA ALA A 99 -2.92 9.91 -14.10
C ALA A 99 -2.57 8.45 -14.41
N ALA A 100 -1.69 8.20 -15.39
CA ALA A 100 -1.26 6.85 -15.73
C ALA A 100 -0.57 6.11 -14.56
N ALA A 101 0.12 6.82 -13.67
CA ALA A 101 0.72 6.24 -12.47
C ALA A 101 -0.33 5.88 -11.41
N CYS A 102 -1.31 6.76 -11.17
CA CYS A 102 -2.45 6.47 -10.27
C CYS A 102 -3.21 5.22 -10.74
N TRP A 103 -3.54 5.11 -12.03
CA TRP A 103 -4.21 3.94 -12.60
C TRP A 103 -3.45 2.62 -12.35
N ARG A 104 -2.10 2.64 -12.43
CA ARG A 104 -1.30 1.44 -12.16
C ARG A 104 -1.31 1.04 -10.69
N VAL A 105 -1.25 2.02 -9.79
CA VAL A 105 -1.36 1.79 -8.35
C VAL A 105 -2.72 1.19 -8.01
N GLU A 106 -3.80 1.77 -8.54
CA GLU A 106 -5.16 1.26 -8.34
C GLU A 106 -5.29 -0.20 -8.81
N ALA A 107 -4.86 -0.50 -10.04
CA ALA A 107 -4.86 -1.85 -10.59
C ALA A 107 -4.02 -2.83 -9.75
N ALA A 108 -2.88 -2.39 -9.19
CA ALA A 108 -2.06 -3.22 -8.31
C ALA A 108 -2.79 -3.56 -7.01
N VAL A 109 -3.47 -2.59 -6.39
CA VAL A 109 -4.24 -2.83 -5.16
C VAL A 109 -5.47 -3.71 -5.42
N GLU A 110 -6.18 -3.49 -6.53
CA GLU A 110 -7.28 -4.35 -6.96
C GLU A 110 -6.81 -5.79 -7.16
N ALA A 111 -5.66 -6.01 -7.80
CA ALA A 111 -5.07 -7.33 -7.93
C ALA A 111 -4.75 -7.96 -6.56
N LEU A 112 -4.21 -7.20 -5.61
CA LEU A 112 -3.93 -7.69 -4.25
C LEU A 112 -5.18 -8.05 -3.44
N THR A 113 -6.28 -7.30 -3.64
CA THR A 113 -7.54 -7.51 -2.91
C THR A 113 -8.45 -8.55 -3.57
N GLY A 114 -8.36 -8.72 -4.89
CA GLY A 114 -9.06 -9.74 -5.67
C GLY A 114 -8.29 -11.07 -5.84
N GLY A 115 -7.06 -11.17 -5.32
CA GLY A 115 -6.23 -12.38 -5.44
C GLY A 115 -5.57 -12.57 -6.82
N GLY A 116 -5.54 -11.53 -7.65
CA GLY A 116 -4.93 -11.52 -8.97
C GLY A 116 -3.42 -11.31 -8.97
N ALA A 117 -2.83 -11.46 -10.16
CA ALA A 117 -1.41 -11.18 -10.36
C ALA A 117 -1.19 -9.65 -10.49
N VAL A 118 -0.47 -9.06 -9.54
CA VAL A 118 0.10 -7.71 -9.68
C VAL A 118 1.06 -7.74 -10.87
N PRO A 119 0.84 -6.94 -11.92
CA PRO A 119 1.78 -6.87 -13.04
C PRO A 119 3.12 -6.32 -12.53
N ALA A 120 4.19 -7.10 -12.72
CA ALA A 120 5.54 -6.65 -12.41
C ALA A 120 5.97 -5.61 -13.45
N ARG A 121 6.35 -4.41 -13.01
CA ARG A 121 6.93 -3.42 -13.93
C ARG A 121 8.39 -3.71 -14.20
N THR A 122 8.74 -3.61 -15.48
CA THR A 122 10.12 -3.50 -15.94
C THR A 122 10.51 -2.02 -15.87
N GLY A 123 11.61 -1.71 -15.18
CA GLY A 123 12.01 -0.36 -14.77
C GLY A 123 11.94 0.70 -15.88
N GLY A 124 11.29 1.83 -15.57
CA GLY A 124 11.33 3.05 -16.36
C GLY A 124 12.11 4.15 -15.61
N PRO A 125 12.51 5.25 -16.27
CA PRO A 125 13.27 6.31 -15.65
C PRO A 125 12.53 6.91 -14.45
N ARG A 126 13.24 7.12 -13.33
CA ARG A 126 12.71 7.78 -12.13
C ARG A 126 12.38 9.22 -12.52
N ALA A 127 11.11 9.59 -12.42
CA ALA A 127 10.65 10.92 -12.77
C ALA A 127 11.23 11.95 -11.80
N ALA A 128 11.56 13.15 -12.31
CA ALA A 128 12.04 14.26 -11.50
C ALA A 128 10.94 14.91 -10.64
N GLU A 129 9.67 14.61 -10.93
CA GLU A 129 8.53 15.16 -10.20
C GLU A 129 8.24 14.36 -8.92
N PRO A 130 8.08 15.04 -7.76
CA PRO A 130 7.94 14.39 -6.46
C PRO A 130 6.68 13.51 -6.35
N ALA A 131 5.56 13.89 -6.97
CA ALA A 131 4.34 13.07 -6.99
C ALA A 131 4.55 11.72 -7.71
N LEU A 132 5.27 11.74 -8.84
CA LEU A 132 5.57 10.52 -9.60
C LEU A 132 6.54 9.61 -8.85
N ALA A 133 7.48 10.17 -8.08
CA ALA A 133 8.35 9.40 -7.21
C ALA A 133 7.55 8.66 -6.13
N HIS A 134 6.65 9.35 -5.43
CA HIS A 134 5.79 8.74 -4.42
C HIS A 134 4.90 7.63 -4.98
N LEU A 135 4.30 7.84 -6.17
CA LEU A 135 3.50 6.79 -6.82
C LEU A 135 4.33 5.59 -7.25
N HIS A 136 5.58 5.81 -7.70
CA HIS A 136 6.47 4.72 -8.08
C HIS A 136 6.93 3.90 -6.87
N ASP A 137 7.32 4.58 -5.79
CA ASP A 137 7.75 3.92 -4.56
C ASP A 137 6.56 3.18 -3.91
N LEU A 138 5.33 3.70 -4.02
CA LEU A 138 4.10 3.02 -3.61
C LEU A 138 3.81 1.77 -4.46
N GLU A 139 3.92 1.88 -5.79
CA GLU A 139 3.75 0.74 -6.71
C GLU A 139 4.74 -0.39 -6.39
N GLN A 140 6.01 -0.04 -6.12
CA GLN A 140 7.03 -1.00 -5.72
C GLN A 140 6.68 -1.69 -4.40
N ALA A 141 6.27 -0.93 -3.38
CA ALA A 141 5.87 -1.49 -2.09
C ALA A 141 4.68 -2.46 -2.22
N LEU A 142 3.68 -2.15 -3.06
CA LEU A 142 2.54 -3.02 -3.35
C LEU A 142 2.97 -4.31 -4.09
N ALA A 143 3.87 -4.20 -5.07
CA ALA A 143 4.41 -5.35 -5.77
C ALA A 143 5.17 -6.29 -4.82
N GLU A 144 5.97 -5.73 -3.92
CA GLU A 144 6.69 -6.50 -2.91
C GLU A 144 5.76 -7.15 -1.87
N LEU A 145 4.62 -6.52 -1.59
CA LEU A 145 3.60 -7.05 -0.68
C LEU A 145 2.85 -8.24 -1.27
N ALA A 146 2.79 -8.37 -2.60
CA ALA A 146 2.13 -9.51 -3.26
C ALA A 146 2.71 -10.86 -2.85
N THR A 147 4.04 -10.95 -2.72
CA THR A 147 4.74 -12.20 -2.38
C THR A 147 4.34 -12.72 -1.00
N PRO A 148 4.51 -11.97 0.11
CA PRO A 148 4.10 -12.44 1.42
C PRO A 148 2.59 -12.63 1.55
N LEU A 149 1.73 -11.96 0.78
CA LEU A 149 0.29 -12.21 0.85
C LEU A 149 -0.12 -13.52 0.17
N ARG A 150 0.50 -13.87 -0.97
CA ARG A 150 0.19 -15.12 -1.70
C ARG A 150 0.75 -16.38 -1.07
N THR A 151 1.85 -16.31 -0.32
CA THR A 151 2.41 -17.49 0.34
C THR A 151 1.40 -18.03 1.36
N PRO A 152 0.85 -19.24 1.17
CA PRO A 152 -0.05 -19.84 2.14
C PRO A 152 0.68 -19.92 3.48
N THR A 153 -0.02 -19.67 4.58
CA THR A 153 0.52 -19.95 5.92
C THR A 153 0.66 -21.46 6.02
N GLY A 154 1.82 -22.00 5.63
CA GLY A 154 2.09 -23.42 5.64
C GLY A 154 1.83 -23.99 7.03
N SER A 155 0.73 -24.74 7.15
CA SER A 155 0.54 -25.76 8.16
C SER A 155 -0.22 -26.90 7.52
N ARG A 156 0.51 -27.79 6.84
CA ARG A 156 0.21 -29.22 6.95
C ARG A 156 1.18 -29.79 7.97
N LEU A 157 0.80 -29.68 9.23
CA LEU A 157 1.13 -30.71 10.22
C LEU A 157 -0.19 -31.42 10.49
N ALA A 158 -0.46 -32.44 9.68
CA ALA A 158 -1.55 -33.39 9.86
C ALA A 158 -1.03 -34.77 9.42
N GLY A 159 -1.10 -35.75 10.34
CA GLY A 159 -0.64 -37.14 10.20
C GLY A 159 0.80 -37.30 10.66
N ALA A 160 1.11 -37.63 11.92
CA ALA A 160 0.77 -38.86 12.67
C ALA A 160 1.39 -40.10 12.01
#